data_AF-A0A954V4C8-F1
#
_entry.id   AF-A0A954V4C8-F1
#
_cell.length_a   1.000
_cell.length_b   1.000
_cell.length_c   1.000
_cell.angle_alpha   90.00
_cell.angle_beta   90.00
_cell.angle_gamma   90.00
#
_symmetry.space_group_name_H-M   'P 1'
#
loop_
_entity.id
_entity.type
_entity.pdbx_description
1 polymer ?
#
loop_
_entity_poly.entity_id
_entity_poly.type
_entity_poly.pdbx_seq_one_letter_code
_entity_poly.pdbx_strand_id
1 'polypeptide(L)'
;RYCGNMPLMFVLTVVESLADGRKVVRGLFVGNTHDVFLAAGELSAQVNCFVIDRAPQTVVVTMNPQKYKRTWLANKSIYRTRMLIGDGGKLIVIAPGVNQFGESATVDRLIRKYGYRHTPEVLRLVAENEELQENLGTAAHLIHGTSEGRFDVVYAPGELTQQEIASVGYQFGDWRELSERYNCNGLNNGWHTTPDGEEFYFIGDPGLGLWMNADHPHVVNRSVKPHA
;
A
#
# COMPACT_ATOMS: atom_id res chain seq x y z
N ARG A 1 -21.48 -24.44 10.26
CA ARG A 1 -20.21 -23.73 9.95
C ARG A 1 -19.59 -24.39 8.73
N TYR A 2 -19.39 -23.65 7.64
CA TYR A 2 -18.61 -24.13 6.49
C TYR A 2 -17.17 -24.44 6.95
N CYS A 3 -16.59 -25.57 6.53
CA CYS A 3 -15.23 -26.04 6.86
C CYS A 3 -14.87 -26.22 8.36
N GLY A 4 -15.82 -26.19 9.31
CA GLY A 4 -15.50 -26.19 10.75
C GLY A 4 -14.79 -27.43 11.30
N ASN A 5 -14.85 -28.56 10.59
CA ASN A 5 -14.23 -29.83 10.99
C ASN A 5 -13.07 -30.25 10.05
N MET A 6 -12.71 -29.42 9.08
CA MET A 6 -11.61 -29.75 8.17
C MET A 6 -10.28 -29.58 8.90
N PRO A 7 -9.34 -30.53 8.77
CA PRO A 7 -8.00 -30.36 9.34
C PRO A 7 -7.32 -29.17 8.66
N LEU A 8 -6.93 -28.18 9.46
CA LEU A 8 -6.19 -27.01 8.99
C LEU A 8 -4.69 -27.29 9.11
N MET A 9 -3.94 -27.02 8.03
CA MET A 9 -2.48 -27.06 8.04
C MET A 9 -1.96 -25.73 7.47
N PHE A 10 -1.15 -25.04 8.25
CA PHE A 10 -0.38 -23.89 7.83
C PHE A 10 0.93 -24.36 7.18
N VAL A 11 1.23 -23.77 6.03
CA VAL A 11 2.53 -23.84 5.36
C VAL A 11 2.88 -22.40 4.98
N LEU A 12 3.68 -21.73 5.82
CA LEU A 12 3.90 -20.28 5.75
C LEU A 12 5.37 -19.99 5.47
N THR A 13 5.66 -19.23 4.42
CA THR A 13 6.98 -18.70 4.13
C THR A 13 7.05 -17.23 4.50
N VAL A 14 8.05 -16.86 5.31
CA VAL A 14 8.36 -15.45 5.59
C VAL A 14 9.43 -15.01 4.62
N VAL A 15 9.15 -13.96 3.86
CA VAL A 15 10.04 -13.40 2.84
C VAL A 15 10.34 -11.96 3.19
N GLU A 16 11.61 -11.58 3.08
CA GLU A 16 12.09 -10.19 3.18
C GLU A 16 12.54 -9.71 1.79
N SER A 17 12.23 -8.45 1.47
CA SER A 17 12.85 -7.74 0.34
C SER A 17 14.08 -6.98 0.85
N LEU A 18 15.26 -7.31 0.32
CA LEU A 18 16.50 -6.59 0.60
C LEU A 18 16.55 -5.25 -0.14
N ALA A 19 17.43 -4.35 0.30
CA ALA A 19 17.65 -3.04 -0.32
C ALA A 19 18.04 -3.12 -1.80
N ASP A 20 18.74 -4.19 -2.22
CA ASP A 20 19.10 -4.43 -3.62
C ASP A 20 18.00 -5.09 -4.46
N GLY A 21 16.79 -5.19 -3.92
CA GLY A 21 15.61 -5.76 -4.59
C GLY A 21 15.53 -7.29 -4.58
N ARG A 22 16.54 -8.00 -4.05
CA ARG A 22 16.47 -9.45 -3.90
C ARG A 22 15.45 -9.84 -2.83
N LYS A 23 14.83 -11.01 -3.00
CA LYS A 23 13.92 -11.60 -2.02
C LYS A 23 14.59 -12.79 -1.34
N VAL A 24 14.54 -12.82 -0.02
CA VAL A 24 15.12 -13.91 0.78
C VAL A 24 14.07 -14.53 1.68
N VAL A 25 13.99 -15.86 1.67
CA VAL A 25 13.17 -16.61 2.63
C VAL A 25 13.87 -16.56 3.99
N ARG A 26 13.20 -15.99 4.99
CA ARG A 26 13.68 -15.90 6.38
C ARG A 26 13.21 -17.06 7.24
N GLY A 27 12.13 -17.73 6.86
CA GLY A 27 11.63 -18.90 7.57
C GLY A 27 10.53 -19.66 6.82
N LEU A 28 10.42 -20.95 7.11
CA LEU A 28 9.31 -21.82 6.73
C LEU A 28 8.69 -22.37 8.01
N PHE A 29 7.40 -22.13 8.20
CA PHE A 29 6.64 -22.55 9.37
C PHE A 29 5.54 -23.51 8.93
N VAL A 30 5.55 -24.73 9.48
CA VAL A 30 4.60 -25.77 9.12
C VAL A 30 3.96 -26.34 10.39
N GLY A 31 2.63 -26.43 10.40
CA GLY A 31 1.88 -27.06 11.48
C GLY A 31 0.40 -26.68 11.46
N ASN A 32 -0.36 -27.16 12.42
CA ASN A 32 -1.83 -27.08 12.42
C ASN A 32 -2.41 -26.22 13.57
N THR A 33 -1.57 -25.44 14.25
CA THR A 33 -1.98 -24.58 15.37
C THR A 33 -1.85 -23.11 15.02
N HIS A 34 -2.61 -22.25 15.71
CA HIS A 34 -2.47 -20.81 15.59
C HIS A 34 -1.08 -20.30 16.02
N ASP A 35 -0.39 -21.01 16.93
CA ASP A 35 0.97 -20.64 17.35
C ASP A 35 1.95 -20.63 16.17
N VAL A 36 1.79 -21.54 15.20
CA VAL A 36 2.59 -21.55 13.96
C VAL A 36 2.33 -20.29 13.12
N PHE A 37 1.06 -19.90 13.00
CA PHE A 37 0.68 -18.67 12.31
C PHE A 37 1.25 -17.42 13.01
N LEU A 38 1.15 -17.37 14.34
CA LEU A 38 1.65 -16.26 15.13
C LEU A 38 3.19 -16.16 15.09
N ALA A 39 3.91 -17.28 15.17
CA ALA A 39 5.37 -17.30 15.07
C ALA A 39 5.86 -16.82 13.69
N ALA A 40 5.19 -17.23 12.60
CA ALA A 40 5.47 -16.73 11.27
C ALA A 40 5.16 -15.22 11.16
N GLY A 41 4.06 -14.78 11.76
CA GLY A 41 3.67 -13.37 11.83
C GLY A 41 4.67 -12.51 12.61
N GLU A 42 5.25 -13.04 13.69
CA GLU A 42 6.27 -12.35 14.48
C GLU A 42 7.56 -12.16 13.68
N LEU A 43 8.05 -13.20 13.01
CA LEU A 43 9.21 -13.06 12.12
C LEU A 43 8.92 -12.11 10.96
N SER A 44 7.73 -12.20 10.36
CA SER A 44 7.31 -11.27 9.29
C SER A 44 7.32 -9.83 9.78
N ALA A 45 6.82 -9.56 10.98
CA ALA A 45 6.84 -8.22 11.55
C ALA A 45 8.26 -7.72 11.84
N GLN A 46 9.20 -8.60 12.23
CA GLN A 46 10.60 -8.19 12.43
C GLN A 46 11.28 -7.73 11.14
N VAL A 47 10.91 -8.29 9.99
CA VAL A 47 11.61 -8.04 8.72
C VAL A 47 10.81 -7.19 7.72
N ASN A 48 9.51 -7.00 7.95
CA ASN A 48 8.63 -6.27 7.04
C ASN A 48 7.87 -5.10 7.69
N CYS A 49 7.95 -4.88 9.01
CA CYS A 49 7.37 -3.70 9.64
C CYS A 49 8.46 -2.68 9.98
N PHE A 50 8.34 -1.48 9.44
CA PHE A 50 9.32 -0.40 9.58
C PHE A 50 8.72 0.73 10.42
N VAL A 51 9.37 1.05 11.52
CA VAL A 51 9.01 2.20 12.38
C VAL A 51 9.97 3.33 12.06
N ILE A 52 9.42 4.46 11.63
CA ILE A 52 10.15 5.65 11.21
C ILE A 52 10.07 6.69 12.33
N ASP A 53 11.17 7.39 12.57
CA ASP A 53 11.39 8.31 13.68
C ASP A 53 10.35 9.43 13.76
N ARG A 54 9.90 9.97 12.62
CA ARG A 54 8.88 11.00 12.54
C ARG A 54 7.97 10.82 11.33
N ALA A 55 6.78 11.41 11.38
CA ALA A 55 5.82 11.37 10.29
C ALA A 55 6.24 12.34 9.16
N PRO A 56 6.53 11.86 7.93
CA PRO A 56 6.80 12.72 6.78
C PRO A 56 5.55 13.46 6.29
N GLN A 57 5.75 14.67 5.79
CA GLN A 57 4.73 15.44 5.07
C GLN A 57 4.63 15.04 3.60
N THR A 58 5.73 14.61 2.97
CA THR A 58 5.73 14.02 1.63
C THR A 58 6.29 12.60 1.67
N VAL A 59 5.53 11.63 1.17
CA VAL A 59 5.99 10.25 0.91
C VAL A 59 5.97 9.99 -0.58
N VAL A 60 7.07 9.50 -1.13
CA VAL A 60 7.18 9.15 -2.55
C VAL A 60 7.36 7.64 -2.67
N VAL A 61 6.46 7.00 -3.41
CA VAL A 61 6.46 5.56 -3.64
C VAL A 61 6.61 5.29 -5.13
N THR A 62 7.55 4.43 -5.50
CA THR A 62 7.69 3.95 -6.88
C THR A 62 7.15 2.54 -7.04
N MET A 63 6.43 2.32 -8.14
CA MET A 63 5.81 1.05 -8.47
C MET A 63 6.49 0.44 -9.69
N ASN A 64 7.10 -0.73 -9.53
CA ASN A 64 7.73 -1.47 -10.63
C ASN A 64 6.74 -1.64 -11.81
N PRO A 65 7.05 -1.07 -13.00
CA PRO A 65 6.12 -1.06 -14.12
C PRO A 65 5.82 -2.43 -14.71
N GLN A 66 6.67 -3.44 -14.50
CA GLN A 66 6.43 -4.81 -14.95
C GLN A 66 5.43 -5.55 -14.06
N LYS A 67 5.36 -5.19 -12.77
CA LYS A 67 4.54 -5.85 -11.75
C LYS A 67 3.19 -5.19 -11.55
N TYR A 68 3.17 -3.86 -11.53
CA TYR A 68 2.01 -3.07 -11.13
C TYR A 68 1.30 -2.50 -12.35
N LYS A 69 0.29 -3.23 -12.84
CA LYS A 69 -0.51 -2.84 -14.01
C LYS A 69 -1.86 -2.22 -13.67
N ARG A 70 -2.31 -2.37 -12.43
CA ARG A 70 -3.63 -1.95 -11.94
C ARG A 70 -3.53 -1.23 -10.61
N THR A 71 -4.40 -0.27 -10.34
CA THR A 71 -4.52 0.31 -8.98
C THR A 71 -4.93 -0.76 -7.96
N TRP A 72 -5.62 -1.81 -8.41
CA TRP A 72 -5.95 -2.99 -7.61
C TRP A 72 -4.76 -3.52 -6.80
N LEU A 73 -3.62 -3.67 -7.47
CA LEU A 73 -2.38 -4.10 -6.83
C LEU A 73 -1.55 -2.91 -6.33
N ALA A 74 -1.55 -1.80 -7.06
CA ALA A 74 -0.66 -0.68 -6.80
C ALA A 74 -1.05 0.19 -5.60
N ASN A 75 -2.32 0.17 -5.17
CA ASN A 75 -2.78 0.85 -3.94
C ASN A 75 -2.19 0.23 -2.65
N LYS A 76 -1.39 -0.84 -2.76
CA LYS A 76 -0.43 -1.22 -1.71
C LYS A 76 0.39 -0.02 -1.24
N SER A 77 0.75 0.89 -2.14
CA SER A 77 1.39 2.16 -1.81
C SER A 77 0.63 2.95 -0.74
N ILE A 78 -0.70 2.91 -0.72
CA ILE A 78 -1.55 3.67 0.21
C ILE A 78 -1.67 2.94 1.54
N TYR A 79 -2.28 1.76 1.56
CA TYR A 79 -2.58 1.09 2.83
C TYR A 79 -1.34 0.58 3.57
N ARG A 80 -0.20 0.39 2.91
CA ARG A 80 1.07 0.04 3.57
C ARG A 80 1.80 1.24 4.17
N THR A 81 1.48 2.47 3.76
CA THR A 81 2.17 3.69 4.20
C THR A 81 1.28 4.65 4.97
N ARG A 82 -0.04 4.40 5.02
CA ARG A 82 -1.01 5.28 5.72
C ARG A 82 -0.72 5.53 7.20
N MET A 83 0.00 4.62 7.86
CA MET A 83 0.39 4.75 9.26
C MET A 83 1.69 5.55 9.42
N LEU A 84 2.44 5.77 8.33
CA LEU A 84 3.64 6.59 8.29
C LEU A 84 3.28 8.07 8.10
N ILE A 85 2.45 8.36 7.11
CA ILE A 85 2.18 9.72 6.61
C ILE A 85 1.52 10.59 7.70
N GLY A 86 2.02 11.81 7.86
CA GLY A 86 1.43 12.82 8.75
C GLY A 86 0.11 13.38 8.20
N ASP A 87 -0.77 13.83 9.10
CA ASP A 87 -2.02 14.47 8.69
C ASP A 87 -1.74 15.78 7.94
N GLY A 88 -2.52 16.05 6.89
CA GLY A 88 -2.28 17.14 5.94
C GLY A 88 -1.16 16.86 4.92
N GLY A 89 -0.50 15.70 5.02
CA GLY A 89 0.59 15.31 4.14
C GLY A 89 0.14 14.89 2.73
N LYS A 90 1.09 14.36 1.97
CA LYS A 90 0.93 13.91 0.60
C LYS A 90 1.63 12.59 0.36
N LEU A 91 0.92 11.66 -0.27
CA LEU A 91 1.46 10.44 -0.84
C LEU A 91 1.54 10.59 -2.36
N ILE A 92 2.73 10.47 -2.92
CA ILE A 92 3.02 10.52 -4.34
C ILE A 92 3.29 9.10 -4.83
N VAL A 93 2.42 8.57 -5.68
CA VAL A 93 2.51 7.22 -6.23
C VAL A 93 2.97 7.30 -7.67
N ILE A 94 4.25 7.04 -7.92
CA ILE A 94 4.84 6.99 -9.26
C ILE A 94 4.67 5.58 -9.81
N ALA A 95 3.71 5.41 -10.71
CA ALA A 95 3.27 4.11 -11.20
C ALA A 95 3.14 4.04 -12.73
N PRO A 96 4.27 4.14 -13.48
CA PRO A 96 4.26 4.18 -14.95
C PRO A 96 3.72 2.92 -15.62
N GLY A 97 3.60 1.81 -14.89
CA GLY A 97 2.99 0.57 -15.41
C GLY A 97 1.46 0.52 -15.30
N VAL A 98 0.84 1.40 -14.52
CA VAL A 98 -0.60 1.36 -14.23
C VAL A 98 -1.37 1.97 -15.39
N ASN A 99 -2.29 1.20 -15.97
CA ASN A 99 -3.14 1.63 -17.08
C ASN A 99 -4.64 1.32 -16.92
N GLN A 100 -5.04 0.72 -15.79
CA GLN A 100 -6.44 0.44 -15.50
C GLN A 100 -6.61 0.31 -13.96
N PHE A 101 -7.83 0.35 -13.44
CA PHE A 101 -8.08 0.29 -12.00
C PHE A 101 -8.22 -1.14 -11.48
N GLY A 102 -9.16 -1.90 -12.04
CA GLY A 102 -9.53 -3.23 -11.54
C GLY A 102 -8.76 -4.39 -12.15
N GLU A 103 -8.70 -5.51 -11.42
CA GLU A 103 -8.08 -6.76 -11.88
C GLU A 103 -8.92 -7.48 -12.96
N SER A 104 -10.22 -7.18 -13.02
CA SER A 104 -11.15 -7.66 -14.05
C SER A 104 -11.99 -6.51 -14.58
N ALA A 105 -12.65 -6.71 -15.74
CA ALA A 105 -13.51 -5.69 -16.34
C ALA A 105 -14.66 -5.25 -15.40
N THR A 106 -15.24 -6.19 -14.65
CA THR A 106 -16.28 -5.89 -13.66
C THR A 106 -15.75 -5.02 -12.53
N VAL A 107 -14.62 -5.41 -11.93
CA VAL A 107 -14.00 -4.66 -10.82
C VAL A 107 -13.56 -3.27 -11.29
N ASP A 108 -13.02 -3.17 -12.51
CA ASP A 108 -12.58 -1.90 -13.09
C ASP A 108 -13.76 -0.93 -13.28
N ARG A 109 -14.86 -1.40 -13.87
CA ARG A 109 -16.09 -0.62 -14.02
C ARG A 109 -16.62 -0.15 -12.67
N LEU A 110 -16.62 -1.02 -11.65
CA LEU A 110 -17.09 -0.67 -10.31
C LEU A 110 -16.19 0.40 -9.66
N ILE A 111 -14.87 0.28 -9.75
CA ILE A 111 -13.96 1.31 -9.21
C ILE A 111 -14.18 2.65 -9.93
N ARG A 112 -14.31 2.64 -11.26
CA ARG A 112 -14.61 3.85 -12.05
C ARG A 112 -15.94 4.48 -11.67
N LYS A 113 -16.96 3.66 -11.36
CA LYS A 113 -18.30 4.13 -11.00
C LYS A 113 -18.36 4.73 -9.61
N TYR A 114 -17.78 4.07 -8.62
CA TYR A 114 -17.95 4.42 -7.20
C TYR A 114 -16.76 5.21 -6.63
N GLY A 115 -15.56 5.03 -7.17
CA GLY A 115 -14.34 5.68 -6.71
C GLY A 115 -13.89 5.23 -5.32
N TYR A 116 -12.68 5.63 -4.95
CA TYR A 116 -12.15 5.48 -3.60
C TYR A 116 -12.80 6.54 -2.72
N ARG A 117 -13.57 6.12 -1.72
CA ARG A 117 -14.38 6.98 -0.85
C ARG A 117 -14.23 6.57 0.61
N HIS A 118 -14.62 7.46 1.50
CA HIS A 118 -14.58 7.22 2.94
C HIS A 118 -15.45 6.03 3.34
N THR A 119 -15.06 5.33 4.41
CA THR A 119 -15.75 4.15 4.91
C THR A 119 -17.28 4.34 5.03
N PRO A 120 -17.81 5.40 5.66
CA PRO A 120 -19.26 5.58 5.78
C PRO A 120 -19.97 5.70 4.43
N GLU A 121 -19.34 6.36 3.47
CA GLU A 121 -19.90 6.54 2.12
C GLU A 121 -19.92 5.20 1.37
N VAL A 122 -18.84 4.43 1.42
CA VAL A 122 -18.81 3.10 0.78
C VAL A 122 -19.83 2.15 1.42
N LEU A 123 -19.99 2.17 2.73
CA LEU A 123 -21.01 1.36 3.42
C LEU A 123 -22.43 1.74 2.99
N ARG A 124 -22.71 3.04 2.81
CA ARG A 124 -23.98 3.50 2.24
C ARG A 124 -24.15 3.01 0.81
N LEU A 125 -23.13 3.14 -0.04
CA LEU A 125 -23.18 2.66 -1.43
C LEU A 125 -23.44 1.15 -1.51
N VAL A 126 -22.85 0.35 -0.62
CA VAL A 126 -23.14 -1.08 -0.51
C VAL A 126 -24.61 -1.31 -0.13
N ALA A 127 -25.15 -0.59 0.85
CA ALA A 127 -26.55 -0.74 1.25
C ALA A 127 -27.54 -0.38 0.12
N GLU A 128 -27.19 0.59 -0.73
CA GLU A 128 -28.05 1.13 -1.78
C GLU A 128 -27.90 0.44 -3.15
N ASN A 129 -26.84 -0.36 -3.37
CA ASN A 129 -26.51 -0.90 -4.69
C ASN A 129 -26.24 -2.42 -4.65
N GLU A 130 -27.12 -3.21 -5.27
CA GLU A 130 -27.01 -4.67 -5.36
C GLU A 130 -25.66 -5.13 -5.97
N GLU A 131 -25.17 -4.44 -7.00
CA GLU A 131 -23.90 -4.80 -7.63
C GLU A 131 -22.69 -4.71 -6.68
N LEU A 132 -22.72 -3.86 -5.66
CA LEU A 132 -21.67 -3.82 -4.63
C LEU A 132 -21.90 -4.87 -3.54
N GLN A 133 -23.15 -5.22 -3.24
CA GLN A 133 -23.49 -6.33 -2.31
C GLN A 133 -23.00 -7.66 -2.87
N GLU A 134 -23.08 -7.85 -4.19
CA GLU A 134 -22.54 -9.01 -4.89
C GLU A 134 -21.01 -8.96 -5.04
N ASN A 135 -20.38 -7.79 -4.84
CA ASN A 135 -18.95 -7.56 -5.04
C ASN A 135 -18.27 -6.92 -3.80
N LEU A 136 -18.50 -7.48 -2.61
CA LEU A 136 -17.96 -6.94 -1.35
C LEU A 136 -16.43 -6.81 -1.32
N GLY A 137 -15.71 -7.64 -2.08
CA GLY A 137 -14.26 -7.50 -2.24
C GLY A 137 -13.85 -6.18 -2.89
N THR A 138 -14.63 -5.71 -3.86
CA THR A 138 -14.44 -4.38 -4.48
C THR A 138 -14.77 -3.29 -3.48
N ALA A 139 -15.88 -3.39 -2.76
CA ALA A 139 -16.24 -2.42 -1.72
C ALA A 139 -15.14 -2.27 -0.65
N ALA A 140 -14.60 -3.37 -0.15
CA ALA A 140 -13.47 -3.35 0.77
C ALA A 140 -12.24 -2.67 0.15
N HIS A 141 -11.98 -2.89 -1.14
CA HIS A 141 -10.90 -2.20 -1.82
C HIS A 141 -11.13 -0.67 -1.91
N LEU A 142 -12.36 -0.21 -2.19
CA LEU A 142 -12.65 1.23 -2.23
C LEU A 142 -12.26 1.91 -0.89
N ILE A 143 -12.51 1.22 0.22
CA ILE A 143 -12.13 1.66 1.57
C ILE A 143 -10.62 1.59 1.78
N HIS A 144 -9.96 0.49 1.40
CA HIS A 144 -8.52 0.36 1.62
C HIS A 144 -7.68 1.31 0.75
N GLY A 145 -8.23 1.80 -0.35
CA GLY A 145 -7.59 2.79 -1.24
C GLY A 145 -7.75 4.24 -0.79
N THR A 146 -8.61 4.55 0.18
CA THR A 146 -8.76 5.93 0.65
C THR A 146 -7.75 6.30 1.75
N SER A 147 -7.33 7.57 1.77
CA SER A 147 -6.57 8.16 2.88
C SER A 147 -7.45 8.46 4.10
N GLU A 148 -8.77 8.31 3.98
CA GLU A 148 -9.75 8.79 4.95
C GLU A 148 -9.60 10.29 5.26
N GLY A 149 -9.14 11.07 4.27
CA GLY A 149 -9.04 12.53 4.36
C GLY A 149 -7.84 13.01 5.18
N ARG A 150 -6.98 12.09 5.63
CA ARG A 150 -5.77 12.41 6.40
C ARG A 150 -4.66 13.01 5.55
N PHE A 151 -4.55 12.61 4.29
CA PHE A 151 -3.52 13.08 3.37
C PHE A 151 -4.01 13.03 1.92
N ASP A 152 -3.38 13.82 1.07
CA ASP A 152 -3.62 13.82 -0.37
C ASP A 152 -2.92 12.64 -1.04
N VAL A 153 -3.58 12.04 -2.03
CA VAL A 153 -2.98 11.02 -2.89
C VAL A 153 -2.78 11.61 -4.28
N VAL A 154 -1.53 11.88 -4.64
CA VAL A 154 -1.12 12.21 -6.01
C VAL A 154 -0.73 10.91 -6.71
N TYR A 155 -1.52 10.52 -7.70
CA TYR A 155 -1.35 9.30 -8.45
C TYR A 155 -0.81 9.62 -9.83
N ALA A 156 0.35 9.06 -10.16
CA ALA A 156 1.04 9.27 -11.43
C ALA A 156 1.04 7.97 -12.25
N PRO A 157 -0.06 7.68 -12.98
CA PRO A 157 -0.20 6.45 -13.76
C PRO A 157 0.58 6.54 -15.09
N GLY A 158 0.68 5.41 -15.79
CA GLY A 158 1.26 5.36 -17.13
C GLY A 158 0.31 5.82 -18.23
N GLU A 159 -0.91 5.26 -18.28
CA GLU A 159 -1.86 5.47 -19.38
C GLU A 159 -3.20 6.08 -18.95
N LEU A 160 -3.55 6.02 -17.66
CA LEU A 160 -4.80 6.62 -17.18
C LEU A 160 -4.75 8.14 -17.26
N THR A 161 -5.83 8.74 -17.75
CA THR A 161 -5.96 10.19 -17.91
C THR A 161 -6.17 10.91 -16.58
N GLN A 162 -5.95 12.23 -16.59
CA GLN A 162 -6.29 13.09 -15.46
C GLN A 162 -7.76 12.98 -15.05
N GLN A 163 -8.70 12.92 -16.00
CA GLN A 163 -10.13 12.79 -15.66
C GLN A 163 -10.45 11.45 -15.00
N GLU A 164 -9.81 10.37 -15.45
CA GLU A 164 -10.01 9.03 -14.85
C GLU A 164 -9.45 8.95 -13.43
N ILE A 165 -8.26 9.51 -13.18
CA ILE A 165 -7.68 9.54 -11.82
C ILE A 165 -8.53 10.42 -10.89
N ALA A 166 -8.96 11.58 -11.37
CA ALA A 166 -9.81 12.48 -10.60
C ALA A 166 -11.17 11.86 -10.26
N SER A 167 -11.81 11.12 -11.19
CA SER A 167 -13.14 10.54 -10.96
C SER A 167 -13.15 9.53 -9.81
N VAL A 168 -12.03 8.82 -9.61
CA VAL A 168 -11.89 7.85 -8.51
C VAL A 168 -11.44 8.49 -7.19
N GLY A 169 -11.23 9.81 -7.12
CA GLY A 169 -10.93 10.52 -5.87
C GLY A 169 -9.45 10.73 -5.58
N TYR A 170 -8.57 10.65 -6.59
CA TYR A 170 -7.15 10.97 -6.46
C TYR A 170 -6.78 12.24 -7.23
N GLN A 171 -5.67 12.87 -6.86
CA GLN A 171 -5.06 13.93 -7.65
C GLN A 171 -4.18 13.31 -8.74
N PHE A 172 -4.25 13.82 -9.95
CA PHE A 172 -3.38 13.36 -11.04
C PHE A 172 -1.97 13.97 -10.92
N GLY A 173 -0.96 13.19 -11.24
CA GLY A 173 0.40 13.68 -11.51
C GLY A 173 0.96 13.07 -12.80
N ASP A 174 1.82 13.80 -13.50
CA ASP A 174 2.57 13.23 -14.62
C ASP A 174 3.76 12.41 -14.07
N TRP A 175 3.86 11.14 -14.46
CA TRP A 175 4.87 10.25 -13.91
C TRP A 175 6.29 10.63 -14.37
N ARG A 176 6.47 11.27 -15.52
CA ARG A 176 7.79 11.70 -16.00
C ARG A 176 8.25 12.91 -15.21
N GLU A 177 7.39 13.91 -15.05
CA GLU A 177 7.69 15.11 -14.27
C GLU A 177 8.00 14.77 -12.81
N LEU A 178 7.20 13.92 -12.18
CA LEU A 178 7.43 13.51 -10.79
C LEU A 178 8.67 12.60 -10.66
N SER A 179 8.96 11.76 -11.65
CA SER A 179 10.20 10.96 -11.65
C SER A 179 11.45 11.83 -11.75
N GLU A 180 11.39 12.92 -12.53
CA GLU A 180 12.48 13.88 -12.66
C GLU A 180 12.63 14.71 -11.37
N ARG A 181 11.53 15.25 -10.83
CA ARG A 181 11.52 16.04 -9.59
C ARG A 181 12.14 15.29 -8.41
N TYR A 182 11.71 14.05 -8.19
CA TYR A 182 12.14 13.26 -7.03
C TYR A 182 13.37 12.37 -7.32
N ASN A 183 13.80 12.26 -8.58
CA ASN A 183 14.95 11.48 -9.06
C ASN A 183 15.14 10.16 -8.30
N CYS A 184 14.09 9.33 -8.29
CA CYS A 184 14.02 8.13 -7.44
C CYS A 184 14.93 6.97 -7.87
N ASN A 185 15.66 7.11 -8.99
CA ASN A 185 16.46 6.04 -9.56
C ASN A 185 17.66 5.71 -8.66
N GLY A 186 17.71 4.46 -8.19
CA GLY A 186 18.80 3.97 -7.35
C GLY A 186 18.75 4.48 -5.89
N LEU A 187 17.68 5.17 -5.48
CA LEU A 187 17.50 5.56 -4.09
C LEU A 187 17.23 4.34 -3.21
N ASN A 188 17.81 4.34 -2.02
CA ASN A 188 17.42 3.45 -0.93
C ASN A 188 16.19 4.03 -0.21
N ASN A 189 15.37 3.16 0.38
CA ASN A 189 14.28 3.58 1.25
C ASN A 189 14.81 4.47 2.38
N GLY A 190 14.13 5.59 2.64
CA GLY A 190 14.57 6.53 3.68
C GLY A 190 14.28 8.00 3.36
N TRP A 191 14.87 8.88 4.16
CA TRP A 191 14.77 10.32 4.02
C TRP A 191 15.66 10.84 2.88
N HIS A 192 15.10 11.72 2.06
CA HIS A 192 15.78 12.41 0.96
C HIS A 192 15.31 13.86 0.88
N THR A 193 16.06 14.68 0.14
CA THR A 193 15.72 16.08 -0.09
C THR A 193 15.87 16.41 -1.56
N THR A 194 14.87 17.07 -2.14
CA THR A 194 14.93 17.57 -3.52
C THR A 194 15.89 18.76 -3.64
N PRO A 195 16.32 19.14 -4.86
CA PRO A 195 17.21 20.29 -5.05
C PRO A 195 16.65 21.63 -4.55
N ASP A 196 15.33 21.80 -4.50
CA ASP A 196 14.63 22.99 -3.98
C ASP A 196 14.38 22.93 -2.46
N GLY A 197 14.84 21.88 -1.77
CA GLY A 197 14.80 21.78 -0.31
C GLY A 197 13.57 21.08 0.27
N GLU A 198 12.70 20.50 -0.56
CA GLU A 198 11.58 19.67 -0.08
C GLU A 198 12.12 18.35 0.49
N GLU A 199 11.83 18.07 1.76
CA GLU A 199 12.14 16.79 2.39
C GLU A 199 11.03 15.77 2.12
N PHE A 200 11.40 14.54 1.74
CA PHE A 200 10.47 13.45 1.50
C PHE A 200 11.00 12.11 2.00
N TYR A 201 10.08 11.19 2.31
CA TYR A 201 10.41 9.79 2.60
C TYR A 201 10.16 8.91 1.37
N PHE A 202 11.20 8.24 0.89
CA PHE A 202 11.15 7.39 -0.30
C PHE A 202 10.92 5.92 0.06
N ILE A 203 10.05 5.25 -0.70
CA ILE A 203 9.82 3.80 -0.64
C ILE A 203 9.83 3.21 -2.06
N GLY A 204 10.81 2.36 -2.35
CA GLY A 204 10.86 1.51 -3.54
C GLY A 204 10.11 0.20 -3.31
N ASP A 205 9.09 -0.07 -4.14
CA ASP A 205 8.22 -1.25 -4.09
C ASP A 205 7.65 -1.57 -2.69
N PRO A 206 6.45 -1.06 -2.33
CA PRO A 206 5.84 -1.26 -1.01
C PRO A 206 5.28 -2.68 -0.81
N GLY A 207 5.58 -3.63 -1.70
CA GLY A 207 4.83 -4.88 -1.84
C GLY A 207 4.83 -5.81 -0.62
N LEU A 208 5.91 -5.81 0.16
CA LEU A 208 6.05 -6.66 1.36
C LEU A 208 6.02 -5.87 2.67
N GLY A 209 6.39 -4.59 2.65
CA GLY A 209 6.56 -3.78 3.86
C GLY A 209 5.27 -3.19 4.43
N LEU A 210 5.35 -2.72 5.67
CA LEU A 210 4.38 -1.89 6.37
C LEU A 210 5.15 -0.79 7.11
N TRP A 211 4.82 0.48 6.85
CA TRP A 211 5.52 1.62 7.43
C TRP A 211 4.62 2.37 8.41
N MET A 212 5.20 2.75 9.54
CA MET A 212 4.53 3.44 10.63
C MET A 212 5.43 4.55 11.16
N ASN A 213 4.88 5.70 11.54
CA ASN A 213 5.63 6.67 12.34
C ASN A 213 5.66 6.22 13.81
N ALA A 214 6.72 6.58 14.53
CA ALA A 214 6.96 6.15 15.91
C ALA A 214 5.83 6.52 16.89
N ASP A 215 5.12 7.62 16.62
CA ASP A 215 4.03 8.12 17.45
C ASP A 215 2.67 7.44 17.15
N HIS A 216 2.60 6.54 16.16
CA HIS A 216 1.35 5.91 15.78
C HIS A 216 0.85 4.96 16.90
N PRO A 217 -0.43 5.00 17.32
CA PRO A 217 -0.98 4.20 18.43
C PRO A 217 -0.87 2.67 18.33
N HIS A 218 -0.42 2.17 17.18
CA HIS A 218 -0.28 0.74 16.89
C HIS A 218 1.18 0.31 16.77
N VAL A 219 2.13 1.25 16.92
CA VAL A 219 3.52 0.91 17.15
C VAL A 219 3.59 0.29 18.55
N VAL A 220 3.59 -1.03 18.57
CA VAL A 220 3.98 -1.77 19.77
C VAL A 220 5.44 -1.44 20.00
N ASN A 221 5.78 -0.96 21.20
CA ASN A 221 7.13 -0.61 21.63
C ASN A 221 8.01 -1.89 21.63
N ARG A 222 8.39 -2.34 20.44
CA ARG A 222 9.22 -3.51 20.21
C ARG A 222 10.64 -2.99 20.26
N SER A 223 11.29 -3.24 21.40
CA SER A 223 12.71 -3.01 21.61
C SER A 223 13.49 -3.25 20.32
N VAL A 224 13.98 -2.14 19.77
CA VAL A 224 14.83 -2.03 18.58
C VAL A 224 15.94 -3.07 18.68
N LYS A 225 16.04 -4.00 17.72
CA LYS A 225 17.28 -4.78 17.59
C LYS A 225 18.36 -3.83 17.07
N PRO A 226 19.54 -3.76 17.71
CA PRO A 226 20.67 -3.02 17.16
C PRO A 226 21.08 -3.68 15.84
N HIS A 227 21.32 -2.86 14.82
CA HIS A 227 21.95 -3.29 13.59
C HIS A 227 23.28 -4.00 13.91
N ALA A 228 23.46 -5.20 13.36
CA ALA A 228 24.73 -5.92 13.30
C ALA A 228 25.15 -6.01 11.83
#